data_AF-A0A2W7QNQ4-F1
#
_entry.id   AF-A0A2W7QNQ4-F1
#
_cell.length_a   1.000
_cell.length_b   1.000
_cell.length_c   1.000
_cell.angle_alpha   90.00
_cell.angle_beta   90.00
_cell.angle_gamma   90.00
#
_symmetry.space_group_name_H-M   'P 1'
#
loop_
_entity.id
_entity.type
_entity.pdbx_description
1 polymer ?
#
loop_
_entity_poly.entity_id
_entity_poly.type
_entity_poly.pdbx_seq_one_letter_code
_entity_poly.pdbx_strand_id
1 'polypeptide(L)'
;MEWSGGRRNGAELWRRLKGDGFRGSLRVVGEWATRQRRAERALPIGAGKSPPARRIARLLTTGRDHLSKADAVLVAQIEAALPALAQARMLANQFTDMVRNRSADLLGSWLAKAEDSLLSSFAHGLQKDQAAVSAALSQPWSNGQTEGQINRLKLLKRQMYGRAGIALLKARITAVA
;
A
#
# COMPACT_ATOMS: atom_id res chain seq x y z
N MET A 1 -18.79 -22.21 -9.87
CA MET A 1 -17.91 -23.26 -9.31
C MET A 1 -17.96 -23.18 -7.79
N GLU A 2 -18.80 -23.99 -7.16
CA GLU A 2 -19.01 -23.97 -5.70
C GLU A 2 -18.06 -24.94 -5.00
N TRP A 3 -16.84 -24.48 -4.73
CA TRP A 3 -15.96 -25.12 -3.74
C TRP A 3 -16.42 -24.80 -2.29
N SER A 4 -17.19 -23.72 -2.12
CA SER A 4 -17.69 -23.18 -0.86
C SER A 4 -18.85 -23.96 -0.20
N GLY A 5 -19.50 -24.88 -0.91
CA GLY A 5 -20.71 -25.60 -0.45
C GLY A 5 -20.46 -26.89 0.36
N GLY A 6 -19.28 -27.06 0.98
CA GLY A 6 -18.97 -28.21 1.83
C GLY A 6 -18.62 -29.53 1.11
N ARG A 7 -18.64 -29.58 -0.23
CA ARG A 7 -18.28 -30.80 -1.00
C ARG A 7 -16.79 -30.81 -1.35
N ARG A 8 -15.98 -31.44 -0.49
CA ARG A 8 -14.50 -31.39 -0.53
C ARG A 8 -13.83 -32.59 -1.22
N ASN A 9 -14.61 -33.43 -1.91
CA ASN A 9 -14.10 -34.65 -2.55
C ASN A 9 -13.61 -34.37 -3.98
N GLY A 10 -12.28 -34.44 -4.19
CA GLY A 10 -11.67 -34.20 -5.49
C GLY A 10 -12.08 -35.21 -6.57
N ALA A 11 -12.44 -36.44 -6.20
CA ALA A 11 -12.92 -37.44 -7.14
C ALA A 11 -14.37 -37.18 -7.59
N GLU A 12 -15.18 -36.56 -6.73
CA GLU A 12 -16.54 -36.11 -7.08
C GLU A 12 -16.50 -34.89 -8.00
N LEU A 13 -15.59 -33.94 -7.72
CA LEU A 13 -15.34 -32.78 -8.57
C LEU A 13 -14.87 -33.21 -9.98
N TRP A 14 -13.95 -34.17 -10.07
CA TRP A 14 -13.50 -34.68 -11.36
C TRP A 14 -14.61 -35.38 -12.15
N ARG A 15 -15.46 -36.19 -11.49
CA ARG A 15 -16.60 -36.86 -12.16
C ARG A 15 -17.58 -35.85 -12.78
N ARG A 16 -17.81 -34.72 -12.11
CA ARG A 16 -18.66 -33.64 -12.65
C ARG A 16 -17.99 -32.89 -13.78
N LEU A 17 -16.74 -32.49 -13.62
CA LEU A 17 -15.97 -31.83 -14.68
C LEU A 17 -15.92 -32.69 -15.95
N LYS A 18 -15.78 -34.01 -15.80
CA LYS A 18 -15.84 -34.95 -16.92
C LYS A 18 -17.21 -34.97 -17.61
N GLY A 19 -18.29 -34.85 -16.84
CA GLY A 19 -19.65 -34.67 -17.38
C GLY A 19 -19.84 -33.37 -18.16
N ASP A 20 -19.15 -32.30 -17.72
CA ASP A 20 -19.17 -30.98 -18.37
C ASP A 20 -18.13 -30.85 -19.52
N GLY A 21 -17.55 -31.95 -19.98
CA GLY A 21 -16.64 -31.99 -21.14
C GLY A 21 -15.14 -31.82 -20.84
N PHE A 22 -14.73 -31.84 -19.57
CA PHE A 22 -13.33 -31.78 -19.19
C PHE A 22 -12.57 -33.06 -19.58
N ARG A 23 -11.50 -32.90 -20.37
CA ARG A 23 -10.66 -34.03 -20.86
C ARG A 23 -9.45 -34.35 -19.98
N GLY A 24 -9.28 -33.66 -18.85
CA GLY A 24 -8.12 -33.85 -17.96
C GLY A 24 -8.23 -35.03 -17.00
N SER A 25 -7.10 -35.45 -16.44
CA SER A 25 -7.01 -36.60 -15.55
C SER A 25 -7.46 -36.29 -14.11
N LEU A 26 -7.92 -37.32 -13.39
CA LEU A 26 -8.30 -37.24 -11.98
C LEU A 26 -7.15 -36.71 -11.11
N ARG A 27 -5.90 -37.02 -11.49
CA ARG A 27 -4.70 -36.55 -10.79
C ARG A 27 -4.59 -35.02 -10.79
N VAL A 28 -4.87 -34.35 -11.92
CA VAL A 28 -4.81 -32.88 -12.03
C VAL A 28 -5.83 -32.23 -11.10
N VAL A 29 -7.06 -32.76 -11.06
CA VAL A 29 -8.12 -32.27 -10.18
C VAL A 29 -7.81 -32.58 -8.71
N GLY A 30 -7.21 -33.75 -8.43
CA GLY A 30 -6.77 -34.14 -7.10
C GLY A 30 -5.63 -33.27 -6.56
N GLU A 31 -4.65 -32.94 -7.39
CA GLU A 31 -3.55 -32.03 -7.07
C GLU A 31 -4.04 -30.59 -6.89
N TRP A 32 -4.97 -30.12 -7.73
CA TRP A 32 -5.64 -28.83 -7.58
C TRP A 32 -6.45 -28.78 -6.28
N ALA A 33 -7.28 -29.79 -6.00
CA ALA A 33 -8.06 -29.86 -4.76
C ALA A 33 -7.17 -29.95 -3.52
N THR A 34 -6.02 -30.62 -3.62
CA THR A 34 -5.03 -30.68 -2.53
C THR A 34 -4.34 -29.33 -2.32
N ARG A 35 -4.02 -28.62 -3.40
CA ARG A 35 -3.52 -27.23 -3.33
C ARG A 35 -4.56 -26.30 -2.71
N GLN A 36 -5.84 -26.43 -3.08
CA GLN A 36 -6.92 -25.63 -2.49
C GLN A 36 -7.11 -25.93 -0.99
N ARG A 37 -7.15 -27.21 -0.58
CA ARG A 37 -7.19 -27.57 0.85
C ARG A 37 -5.99 -27.07 1.64
N ARG A 38 -4.79 -27.05 1.05
CA ARG A 38 -3.58 -26.49 1.69
C ARG A 38 -3.66 -24.98 1.79
N ALA A 39 -4.17 -24.28 0.78
CA ALA A 39 -4.40 -22.85 0.82
C ALA A 39 -5.46 -22.46 1.87
N GLU A 40 -6.53 -23.25 1.98
CA GLU A 40 -7.56 -23.07 3.02
C GLU A 40 -7.07 -23.42 4.42
N ARG A 41 -6.26 -24.47 4.60
CA ARG A 41 -5.61 -24.75 5.89
C ARG A 41 -4.51 -23.74 6.23
N ALA A 42 -3.95 -23.07 5.23
CA ALA A 42 -2.99 -21.99 5.40
C ALA A 42 -3.66 -20.63 5.66
N LEU A 43 -4.99 -20.53 5.55
CA LEU A 43 -5.74 -19.47 6.24
C LEU A 43 -5.68 -19.82 7.72
N PRO A 44 -5.00 -19.03 8.57
CA PRO A 44 -4.96 -19.32 9.98
C PRO A 44 -6.36 -19.05 10.55
N ILE A 45 -7.16 -20.09 10.69
CA ILE A 45 -8.32 -20.08 11.59
C ILE A 45 -7.71 -20.00 13.00
N GLY A 46 -7.57 -18.77 13.50
CA GLY A 46 -7.38 -18.40 14.90
C GLY A 46 -6.23 -19.07 15.65
N ALA A 47 -5.04 -18.43 15.66
CA ALA A 47 -4.04 -18.55 16.75
C ALA A 47 -2.81 -17.63 16.56
N GLY A 48 -2.63 -17.00 15.40
CA GLY A 48 -1.57 -16.01 15.20
C GLY A 48 -2.01 -14.65 15.72
N LYS A 49 -1.21 -14.00 16.59
CA LYS A 49 -1.40 -12.57 16.89
C LYS A 49 -1.42 -11.79 15.58
N SER A 50 -2.45 -10.97 15.37
CA SER A 50 -2.47 -10.05 14.23
C SER A 50 -1.16 -9.26 14.21
N PRO A 51 -0.47 -9.15 13.06
CA PRO A 51 0.68 -8.27 12.96
C PRO A 51 0.30 -6.86 13.44
N PRO A 52 1.23 -6.14 14.09
CA PRO A 52 0.94 -4.79 14.56
C PRO A 52 0.55 -3.91 13.36
N ALA A 53 -0.39 -2.99 13.55
CA ALA A 53 -0.91 -2.13 12.48
C ALA A 53 0.21 -1.40 11.70
N ARG A 54 1.27 -0.98 12.40
CA ARG A 54 2.45 -0.37 11.76
C ARG A 54 3.19 -1.30 10.81
N ARG A 55 3.26 -2.61 11.12
CA ARG A 55 3.85 -3.61 10.22
C ARG A 55 2.97 -3.79 8.99
N ILE A 56 1.66 -3.89 9.17
CA ILE A 56 0.70 -4.02 8.06
C ILE A 56 0.82 -2.80 7.15
N ALA A 57 0.77 -1.59 7.71
CA ALA A 57 0.92 -0.35 6.96
C ALA A 57 2.24 -0.33 6.17
N ARG A 58 3.37 -0.65 6.81
CA ARG A 58 4.67 -0.72 6.15
C ARG A 58 4.67 -1.73 4.99
N LEU A 59 4.11 -2.92 5.19
CA LEU A 59 4.04 -3.95 4.15
C LEU A 59 3.17 -3.54 2.96
N LEU A 60 2.04 -2.87 3.23
CA LEU A 60 1.14 -2.37 2.20
C LEU A 60 1.75 -1.20 1.42
N THR A 61 2.55 -0.34 2.06
CA THR A 61 3.23 0.79 1.39
C THR A 61 4.61 0.43 0.83
N THR A 62 5.10 -0.78 1.04
CA THR A 62 6.35 -1.26 0.43
C THR A 62 6.06 -1.75 -0.99
N GLY A 63 6.91 -1.35 -1.94
CA GLY A 63 6.84 -1.83 -3.33
C GLY A 63 6.94 -3.37 -3.38
N ARG A 64 6.16 -3.99 -4.27
CA ARG A 64 6.05 -5.47 -4.32
C ARG A 64 7.41 -6.15 -4.51
N ASP A 65 8.30 -5.52 -5.26
CA ASP A 65 9.65 -6.03 -5.58
C ASP A 65 10.60 -6.03 -4.37
N HIS A 66 10.24 -5.32 -3.30
CA HIS A 66 11.01 -5.24 -2.06
C HIS A 66 10.43 -6.12 -0.94
N LEU A 67 9.36 -6.88 -1.21
CA LEU A 67 8.78 -7.80 -0.25
C LEU A 67 9.51 -9.15 -0.28
N SER A 68 9.78 -9.70 0.91
CA SER A 68 10.17 -11.10 1.02
C SER A 68 9.04 -12.01 0.53
N LYS A 69 9.34 -13.25 0.13
CA LYS A 69 8.31 -14.21 -0.27
C LYS A 69 7.25 -14.41 0.83
N ALA A 70 7.67 -14.45 2.09
CA ALA A 70 6.77 -14.60 3.24
C ALA A 70 5.87 -13.37 3.42
N ASP A 71 6.43 -12.16 3.29
CA ASP A 71 5.66 -10.93 3.41
C ASP A 71 4.70 -10.73 2.22
N ALA A 72 5.09 -11.15 1.01
CA ALA A 72 4.21 -11.12 -0.16
C ALA A 72 2.99 -12.05 0.03
N VAL A 73 3.19 -13.24 0.60
CA VAL A 73 2.08 -14.16 0.96
C VAL A 73 1.20 -13.53 2.02
N LEU A 74 1.77 -12.95 3.08
CA LEU A 74 1.01 -12.28 4.13
C LEU A 74 0.17 -11.11 3.58
N VAL A 75 0.79 -10.31 2.71
CA VAL A 75 0.10 -9.24 1.98
C VAL A 75 -1.08 -9.78 1.19
N ALA A 76 -0.90 -10.85 0.41
CA ALA A 76 -1.96 -11.41 -0.41
C ALA A 76 -3.12 -11.96 0.44
N GLN A 77 -2.81 -12.55 1.60
CA GLN A 77 -3.82 -12.98 2.57
C GLN A 77 -4.60 -11.80 3.16
N ILE A 78 -3.94 -10.70 3.51
CA ILE A 78 -4.58 -9.49 4.03
C ILE A 78 -5.48 -8.86 2.97
N GLU A 79 -5.00 -8.74 1.73
CA GLU A 79 -5.76 -8.17 0.61
C GLU A 79 -6.99 -9.01 0.25
N ALA A 80 -6.87 -10.34 0.31
CA ALA A 80 -7.99 -11.26 0.09
C ALA A 80 -9.03 -11.18 1.22
N ALA A 81 -8.59 -11.01 2.47
CA ALA A 81 -9.49 -10.91 3.62
C ALA A 81 -10.16 -9.54 3.75
N LEU A 82 -9.48 -8.47 3.29
CA LEU A 82 -9.91 -7.08 3.47
C LEU A 82 -9.83 -6.32 2.14
N PRO A 83 -10.86 -6.42 1.28
CA PRO A 83 -10.88 -5.77 -0.04
C PRO A 83 -10.69 -4.25 0.02
N ALA A 84 -11.17 -3.60 1.08
CA ALA A 84 -10.98 -2.17 1.30
C ALA A 84 -9.49 -1.79 1.45
N LEU A 85 -8.67 -2.64 2.08
CA LEU A 85 -7.22 -2.43 2.19
C LEU A 85 -6.51 -2.67 0.85
N ALA A 86 -6.97 -3.64 0.06
CA ALA A 86 -6.46 -3.87 -1.28
C ALA A 86 -6.71 -2.65 -2.18
N GLN A 87 -7.91 -2.08 -2.12
CA GLN A 87 -8.26 -0.84 -2.82
C GLN A 87 -7.40 0.34 -2.35
N ALA A 88 -7.23 0.51 -1.03
CA ALA A 88 -6.39 1.57 -0.47
C ALA A 88 -4.94 1.46 -0.93
N ARG A 89 -4.38 0.25 -0.97
CA ARG A 89 -3.02 0.02 -1.48
C ARG A 89 -2.90 0.36 -2.96
N MET A 90 -3.86 -0.09 -3.77
CA MET A 90 -3.89 0.24 -5.20
C MET A 90 -3.88 1.76 -5.40
N LEU A 91 -4.73 2.49 -4.67
CA LEU A 91 -4.80 3.95 -4.74
C LEU A 91 -3.51 4.61 -4.25
N ALA A 92 -2.88 4.12 -3.19
CA ALA A 92 -1.60 4.64 -2.70
C ALA A 92 -0.47 4.45 -3.73
N ASN A 93 -0.44 3.30 -4.43
CA ASN A 93 0.52 3.06 -5.51
C ASN A 93 0.25 4.00 -6.69
N GLN A 94 -1.02 4.13 -7.13
CA GLN A 94 -1.39 5.06 -8.19
C GLN A 94 -1.01 6.50 -7.87
N PHE A 95 -1.19 6.94 -6.61
CA PHE A 95 -0.76 8.26 -6.17
C PHE A 95 0.76 8.42 -6.23
N THR A 96 1.49 7.42 -5.75
CA THR A 96 2.97 7.43 -5.79
C THR A 96 3.48 7.52 -7.22
N ASP A 97 2.90 6.75 -8.13
CA ASP A 97 3.26 6.76 -9.55
C ASP A 97 2.90 8.10 -10.20
N MET A 98 1.72 8.66 -9.88
CA MET A 98 1.30 9.99 -10.34
C MET A 98 2.28 11.09 -9.89
N VAL A 99 2.74 11.06 -8.64
CA VAL A 99 3.75 12.02 -8.14
C VAL A 99 5.09 11.83 -8.84
N ARG A 100 5.55 10.58 -9.00
CA ARG A 100 6.82 10.28 -9.68
C ARG A 100 6.82 10.71 -11.15
N ASN A 101 5.71 10.49 -11.84
CA ASN A 101 5.57 10.76 -13.27
C ASN A 101 4.98 12.15 -13.56
N ARG A 102 4.69 12.96 -12.54
CA ARG A 102 4.17 14.33 -12.69
C ARG A 102 2.86 14.41 -13.48
N SER A 103 2.00 13.41 -13.32
CA SER A 103 0.75 13.26 -14.08
C SER A 103 -0.41 14.03 -13.45
N ALA A 104 -0.35 15.36 -13.50
CA ALA A 104 -1.35 16.24 -12.88
C ALA A 104 -2.79 16.02 -13.41
N ASP A 105 -2.91 15.59 -14.66
CA ASP A 105 -4.17 15.25 -15.34
C ASP A 105 -4.94 14.11 -14.64
N LEU A 106 -4.23 13.18 -13.99
CA LEU A 106 -4.83 12.04 -13.31
C LEU A 106 -5.39 12.40 -11.92
N LEU A 107 -5.00 13.54 -11.35
CA LEU A 107 -5.30 13.92 -9.96
C LEU A 107 -6.81 13.95 -9.67
N GLY A 108 -7.61 14.55 -10.55
CA GLY A 108 -9.06 14.64 -10.36
C GLY A 108 -9.73 13.26 -10.31
N SER A 109 -9.37 12.38 -11.26
CA SER A 109 -9.91 11.02 -11.33
C SER A 109 -9.47 10.16 -10.13
N TRP A 110 -8.27 10.42 -9.61
CA TRP A 110 -7.74 9.73 -8.45
C TRP A 110 -8.44 10.20 -7.17
N LEU A 111 -8.66 11.51 -7.00
CA LEU A 111 -9.36 12.08 -5.84
C LEU A 111 -10.78 11.51 -5.70
N ALA A 112 -11.53 11.44 -6.81
CA ALA A 112 -12.88 10.87 -6.80
C ALA A 112 -12.91 9.41 -6.31
N LYS A 113 -11.93 8.59 -6.73
CA LYS A 113 -11.83 7.19 -6.26
C LYS A 113 -11.34 7.08 -4.82
N ALA A 114 -10.51 8.02 -4.38
CA ALA A 114 -9.92 8.01 -3.05
C ALA A 114 -10.93 8.46 -1.98
N GLU A 115 -11.86 9.34 -2.32
CA GLU A 115 -12.92 9.86 -1.46
C GLU A 115 -13.83 8.73 -0.91
N ASP A 116 -14.15 7.73 -1.75
CA ASP A 116 -14.96 6.57 -1.36
C ASP A 116 -14.15 5.41 -0.76
N SER A 117 -12.90 5.66 -0.36
CA SER A 117 -11.97 4.61 0.11
C SER A 117 -11.46 4.88 1.53
N LEU A 118 -10.62 3.98 2.05
CA LEU A 118 -9.91 4.21 3.31
C LEU A 118 -8.93 5.41 3.27
N LEU A 119 -8.72 6.01 2.10
CA LEU A 119 -7.92 7.23 1.91
C LEU A 119 -8.75 8.52 1.87
N SER A 120 -10.03 8.48 2.22
CA SER A 120 -10.94 9.64 2.17
C SER A 120 -10.39 10.88 2.89
N SER A 121 -9.91 10.74 4.12
CA SER A 121 -9.30 11.85 4.87
C SER A 121 -8.06 12.44 4.19
N PHE A 122 -7.28 11.60 3.50
CA PHE A 122 -6.12 12.06 2.74
C PHE A 122 -6.56 12.79 1.46
N ALA A 123 -7.55 12.26 0.75
CA ALA A 123 -8.15 12.91 -0.41
C ALA A 123 -8.75 14.29 -0.06
N HIS A 124 -9.50 14.39 1.03
CA HIS A 124 -10.03 15.67 1.52
C HIS A 124 -8.93 16.68 1.86
N GLY A 125 -7.81 16.23 2.43
CA GLY A 125 -6.66 17.08 2.67
C GLY A 125 -6.09 17.64 1.37
N LEU A 126 -5.90 16.78 0.37
CA LEU A 126 -5.39 17.19 -0.94
C LEU A 126 -6.36 18.10 -1.70
N GLN A 127 -7.68 17.90 -1.58
CA GLN A 127 -8.70 18.77 -2.18
C GLN A 127 -8.61 20.20 -1.64
N LYS A 128 -8.39 20.37 -0.33
CA LYS A 128 -8.23 21.71 0.28
C LYS A 128 -7.04 22.47 -0.32
N ASP A 129 -5.98 21.76 -0.66
CA ASP A 129 -4.75 22.30 -1.24
C ASP A 129 -4.62 22.00 -2.74
N GLN A 130 -5.72 21.75 -3.46
CA GLN A 130 -5.71 21.21 -4.82
C GLN A 130 -4.85 22.03 -5.79
N ALA A 131 -4.91 23.36 -5.72
CA ALA A 131 -4.09 24.23 -6.55
C ALA A 131 -2.58 24.02 -6.30
N ALA A 132 -2.18 23.88 -5.03
CA ALA A 132 -0.80 23.64 -4.65
C ALA A 132 -0.33 22.23 -5.05
N VAL A 133 -1.20 21.21 -4.88
CA VAL A 133 -0.91 19.84 -5.30
C VAL A 133 -0.77 19.74 -6.82
N SER A 134 -1.66 20.38 -7.57
CA SER A 134 -1.57 20.44 -9.03
C SER A 134 -0.29 21.15 -9.48
N ALA A 135 0.06 22.27 -8.84
CA ALA A 135 1.32 22.96 -9.13
C ALA A 135 2.53 22.07 -8.82
N ALA A 136 2.52 21.34 -7.70
CA ALA A 136 3.60 20.42 -7.34
C ALA A 136 3.76 19.26 -8.34
N LEU A 137 2.67 18.83 -8.98
CA LEU A 137 2.72 17.81 -10.03
C LEU A 137 3.18 18.38 -11.38
N SER A 138 2.79 19.60 -11.75
CA SER A 138 3.10 20.16 -13.08
C SER A 138 4.42 20.95 -13.15
N GLN A 139 4.85 21.55 -12.05
CA GLN A 139 5.99 22.45 -12.04
C GLN A 139 7.30 21.71 -11.75
N PRO A 140 8.45 22.21 -12.25
CA PRO A 140 9.76 21.62 -11.94
C PRO A 140 10.23 21.97 -10.52
N TRP A 141 9.57 22.93 -9.86
CA TRP A 141 9.98 23.48 -8.56
C TRP A 141 9.62 22.54 -7.41
N SER A 142 10.52 22.44 -6.44
CA SER A 142 10.36 21.65 -5.22
C SER A 142 10.65 22.51 -4.00
N ASN A 143 9.82 22.39 -2.96
CA ASN A 143 10.07 23.00 -1.66
C ASN A 143 11.20 22.32 -0.88
N GLY A 144 11.82 21.26 -1.41
CA GLY A 144 12.83 20.47 -0.70
C GLY A 144 14.05 21.28 -0.25
N GLN A 145 14.51 22.26 -1.03
CA GLN A 145 15.60 23.14 -0.60
C GLN A 145 15.18 24.01 0.60
N THR A 146 14.01 24.64 0.50
CA THR A 146 13.44 25.47 1.57
C THR A 146 13.23 24.65 2.85
N GLU A 147 12.63 23.46 2.73
CA GLU A 147 12.43 22.53 3.85
C GLU A 147 13.76 22.07 4.45
N GLY A 148 14.78 21.81 3.63
CA GLY A 148 16.13 21.48 4.08
C GLY A 148 16.74 22.59 4.94
N GLN A 149 16.66 23.85 4.49
CA GLN A 149 17.14 24.99 5.26
C GLN A 149 16.35 25.18 6.56
N ILE A 150 15.02 25.03 6.53
CA ILE A 150 14.17 25.07 7.72
C ILE A 150 14.56 23.97 8.71
N ASN A 151 14.83 22.76 8.23
CA ASN A 151 15.25 21.63 9.08
C ASN A 151 16.62 21.88 9.70
N ARG A 152 17.59 22.41 8.93
CA ARG A 152 18.90 22.83 9.45
C ARG A 152 18.75 23.88 10.56
N LEU A 153 17.91 24.88 10.34
CA LEU A 153 17.63 25.93 11.32
C LEU A 153 16.97 25.37 12.59
N LYS A 154 15.98 24.49 12.43
CA LYS A 154 15.33 23.79 13.56
C LYS A 154 16.33 22.93 14.34
N LEU A 155 17.24 22.24 13.66
CA LEU A 155 18.29 21.42 14.29
C LEU A 155 19.21 22.29 15.16
N LEU A 156 19.72 23.38 14.61
CA LEU A 156 20.58 24.31 15.33
C LEU A 156 19.87 24.89 16.57
N LYS A 157 18.61 25.32 16.42
CA LYS A 157 17.80 25.81 17.54
C LYS A 157 17.62 24.74 18.64
N ARG A 158 17.42 23.47 18.26
CA ARG A 158 17.32 22.34 19.20
C ARG A 158 18.64 22.04 19.91
N GLN A 159 19.77 22.08 19.20
CA GLN A 159 21.11 21.92 19.80
C GLN A 159 21.40 22.99 20.87
N MET A 160 20.81 24.18 20.69
CA MET A 160 20.96 25.31 21.60
C MET A 160 19.81 25.42 22.62
N TYR A 161 19.06 24.34 22.84
CA TYR A 161 17.95 24.27 23.80
C TYR A 161 16.90 25.38 23.62
N GLY A 162 16.69 25.85 22.38
CA GLY A 162 15.77 26.94 22.07
C GLY A 162 16.26 28.34 22.42
N ARG A 163 17.46 28.50 23.00
CA ARG A 163 17.99 29.77 23.51
C ARG A 163 18.69 30.63 22.45
N ALA A 164 18.74 30.17 21.21
CA ALA A 164 19.34 30.91 20.11
C ALA A 164 18.38 31.95 19.53
N GLY A 165 18.70 33.24 19.74
CA GLY A 165 18.04 34.36 19.07
C GLY A 165 18.45 34.49 17.59
N ILE A 166 17.76 35.34 16.83
CA ILE A 166 17.94 35.46 15.37
C ILE A 166 19.40 35.78 14.99
N ALA A 167 20.07 36.69 15.70
CA ALA A 167 21.46 37.05 15.42
C ALA A 167 22.42 35.84 15.55
N LEU A 168 22.23 35.05 16.60
CA LEU A 168 23.05 33.86 16.88
C LEU A 168 22.76 32.73 15.89
N LEU A 169 21.50 32.54 15.49
CA LEU A 169 21.12 31.61 14.43
C LEU A 169 21.76 32.01 13.09
N LYS A 170 21.71 33.30 12.72
CA LYS A 170 22.35 33.81 11.50
C LYS A 170 23.85 33.52 11.51
N ALA A 171 24.55 33.91 12.58
CA ALA A 171 26.00 33.71 12.70
C ALA A 171 26.41 32.22 12.55
N ARG A 172 25.64 31.30 13.15
CA ARG A 172 25.90 29.86 13.08
C ARG A 172 25.59 29.24 11.71
N ILE A 173 24.61 29.76 10.99
CA ILE A 173 24.26 29.27 9.65
C ILE A 173 25.30 29.72 8.62
N THR A 174 25.77 30.97 8.73
CA THR A 174 26.80 31.53 7.82
C THR A 174 28.21 31.07 8.12
N ALA A 175 28.53 30.73 9.38
CA ALA A 175 29.86 30.23 9.76
C ALA A 175 30.13 28.77 9.37
N VAL A 176 29.11 28.04 8.88
CA VAL A 176 29.19 26.62 8.47
C VAL A 176 28.98 26.50 6.95
N ALA A 177 29.20 27.59 6.20
CA ALA A 177 29.23 27.63 4.74
C ALA A 177 30.68 27.80 4.29
#